data_AF-A0A2N5MAA1-F1
#
_entry.id   AF-A0A2N5MAA1-F1
#
_cell.length_a   1.000
_cell.length_b   1.000
_cell.length_c   1.000
_cell.angle_alpha   90.00
_cell.angle_beta   90.00
_cell.angle_gamma   90.00
#
_symmetry.space_group_name_H-M   'P 1'
#
loop_
_entity.id
_entity.type
_entity.pdbx_description
1 polymer ?
#
loop_
_entity_poly.entity_id
_entity_poly.type
_entity_poly.pdbx_seq_one_letter_code
_entity_poly.pdbx_strand_id
1 'polypeptide(L)'
;MTEIISASVLIEEKLTMSQIMSFYQASKLFEGNVYMHCSHKIVDAKKLSKLVSFMLTVDEHSAIKIILEGQEVQGKLTELTELCAAQEQPLKKKYFMNPTETIQV
;
A
#
# COMPACT_ATOMS: atom_id res chain seq x y z
N MET A 1 10.16 -4.16 17.17
CA MET A 1 11.04 -4.43 16.02
C MET A 1 10.39 -3.81 14.80
N THR A 2 11.13 -3.09 13.97
CA THR A 2 10.58 -2.49 12.75
C THR A 2 10.55 -3.54 11.66
N GLU A 3 9.41 -3.70 11.00
CA GLU A 3 9.21 -4.68 9.93
C GLU A 3 8.86 -3.95 8.63
N ILE A 4 9.26 -4.54 7.49
CA ILE A 4 8.84 -4.10 6.17
C ILE A 4 8.04 -5.22 5.53
N ILE A 5 6.78 -4.94 5.19
CA ILE A 5 5.90 -5.89 4.53
C ILE A 5 5.21 -5.25 3.33
N SER A 6 4.68 -6.08 2.43
CA SER A 6 3.94 -5.59 1.28
C SER A 6 2.82 -6.53 0.89
N ALA A 7 1.76 -5.97 0.31
CA ALA A 7 0.72 -6.71 -0.41
C ALA A 7 0.54 -6.13 -1.81
N SER A 8 0.08 -6.96 -2.73
CA SER A 8 -0.34 -6.53 -4.07
C SER A 8 -1.85 -6.58 -4.16
N VAL A 9 -2.45 -5.50 -4.65
CA VAL A 9 -3.89 -5.33 -4.85
C VAL A 9 -4.16 -5.08 -6.32
N LEU A 10 -5.14 -5.77 -6.89
CA LEU A 10 -5.61 -5.50 -8.24
C LEU A 10 -6.64 -4.36 -8.16
N ILE A 11 -6.37 -3.26 -8.86
CA ILE A 11 -7.34 -2.18 -9.01
C ILE A 11 -8.17 -2.49 -10.25
N GLU A 12 -9.36 -3.05 -10.06
CA GLU A 12 -10.26 -3.36 -11.18
C GLU A 12 -10.81 -2.09 -11.81
N GLU A 13 -11.22 -1.12 -10.99
CA GLU A 13 -11.72 0.19 -11.40
C GLU A 13 -10.98 1.30 -10.65
N LYS A 14 -10.95 2.51 -11.22
CA LYS A 14 -10.32 3.67 -10.56
C LYS A 14 -10.95 3.93 -9.20
N LEU A 15 -10.11 4.09 -8.18
CA LEU A 15 -10.57 4.47 -6.85
C LEU A 15 -11.25 5.85 -6.88
N THR A 16 -12.39 5.93 -6.23
CA THR A 16 -13.10 7.20 -6.03
C THR A 16 -12.28 8.14 -5.13
N MET A 17 -12.52 9.45 -5.23
CA MET A 17 -11.89 10.41 -4.32
C MET A 17 -12.15 10.11 -2.85
N SER A 18 -13.31 9.54 -2.52
CA SER A 18 -13.62 9.11 -1.15
C SER A 18 -12.65 8.01 -0.68
N GLN A 19 -12.47 6.95 -1.47
CA GLN A 19 -11.53 5.86 -1.16
C GLN A 19 -10.08 6.36 -1.06
N ILE A 20 -9.67 7.25 -1.97
CA ILE A 20 -8.32 7.86 -1.93
C ILE A 20 -8.13 8.64 -0.62
N MET A 21 -9.13 9.40 -0.18
CA MET A 21 -9.08 10.16 1.07
C MET A 21 -9.06 9.25 2.31
N SER A 22 -9.87 8.19 2.32
CA SER A 22 -9.84 7.18 3.39
C SER A 22 -8.48 6.51 3.49
N PHE A 23 -7.90 6.11 2.35
CA PHE A 23 -6.56 5.53 2.30
C PHE A 23 -5.49 6.50 2.81
N TYR A 24 -5.56 7.77 2.39
CA TYR A 24 -4.66 8.82 2.85
C TYR A 24 -4.73 9.00 4.37
N GLN A 25 -5.93 9.08 4.94
CA GLN A 25 -6.13 9.25 6.39
C GLN A 25 -5.57 8.06 7.17
N ALA A 26 -5.90 6.83 6.75
CA ALA A 26 -5.39 5.61 7.36
C ALA A 26 -3.86 5.53 7.30
N SER A 27 -3.27 5.94 6.18
CA SER A 27 -1.82 6.01 6.00
C SER A 27 -1.18 7.09 6.88
N LYS A 28 -1.81 8.25 7.01
CA LYS A 28 -1.28 9.40 7.77
C LYS A 28 -1.22 9.14 9.27
N LEU A 29 -2.21 8.42 9.80
CA LEU A 29 -2.32 8.06 11.23
C LEU A 29 -1.39 6.91 11.63
N PHE A 30 -0.84 6.18 10.68
CA PHE A 30 0.09 5.09 10.97
C PHE A 30 1.48 5.64 11.34
N GLU A 31 2.03 5.22 12.48
CA GLU A 31 3.38 5.55 12.94
C GLU A 31 4.45 4.70 12.22
N GLY A 32 4.50 4.85 10.88
CA GLY A 32 5.45 4.18 9.99
C GLY A 32 5.42 4.76 8.57
N ASN A 33 6.18 4.20 7.62
CA ASN A 33 6.13 4.64 6.23
C ASN A 33 5.13 3.81 5.43
N VAL A 34 4.42 4.46 4.51
CA VAL A 34 3.47 3.80 3.61
C VAL A 34 3.77 4.25 2.18
N TYR A 35 4.07 3.29 1.31
CA TYR A 35 4.36 3.53 -0.10
C TYR A 35 3.40 2.75 -0.99
N MET A 36 3.11 3.33 -2.16
CA MET A 36 2.43 2.64 -3.24
C MET A 36 3.34 2.57 -4.46
N HIS A 37 3.41 1.40 -5.06
CA HIS A 37 4.24 1.11 -6.22
C HIS A 37 3.40 0.51 -7.34
N CYS A 38 3.46 1.10 -8.52
CA CYS A 38 2.88 0.55 -9.74
C CYS A 38 3.83 0.82 -10.91
N SER A 39 4.17 -0.22 -11.66
CA SER A 39 5.11 -0.17 -12.79
C SER A 39 6.48 0.43 -12.43
N HIS A 40 6.74 1.69 -12.76
CA HIS A 40 8.01 2.40 -12.48
C HIS A 40 7.82 3.58 -11.52
N LYS A 41 6.63 3.72 -10.90
CA LYS A 41 6.28 4.82 -10.02
C LYS A 41 6.17 4.31 -8.58
N ILE A 42 6.86 4.98 -7.67
CA ILE A 42 6.70 4.83 -6.22
C ILE A 42 6.25 6.16 -5.65
N VAL A 43 5.20 6.14 -4.82
CA VAL A 43 4.73 7.33 -4.11
C VAL A 43 4.63 7.08 -2.62
N ASP A 44 4.97 8.12 -1.85
CA ASP A 44 4.70 8.20 -0.43
C ASP A 44 3.21 8.52 -0.22
N ALA A 45 2.48 7.54 0.32
CA ALA A 45 1.03 7.64 0.52
C ALA A 45 0.63 8.64 1.60
N LYS A 46 1.58 9.09 2.44
CA LYS A 46 1.35 10.15 3.44
C LYS A 46 1.40 11.56 2.83
N LYS A 47 1.66 11.67 1.52
CA LYS A 47 1.63 12.93 0.77
C LYS A 47 0.43 12.93 -0.19
N LEU A 48 -0.65 13.58 0.22
CA LEU A 48 -1.93 13.57 -0.51
C LEU A 48 -1.79 13.94 -2.00
N SER A 49 -1.05 15.00 -2.32
CA SER A 49 -0.86 15.43 -3.72
C SER A 49 -0.19 14.36 -4.58
N LYS A 50 0.79 13.63 -4.03
CA LYS A 50 1.47 12.53 -4.72
C LYS A 50 0.55 11.31 -4.86
N LEU A 51 -0.21 10.99 -3.82
CA LEU A 51 -1.16 9.87 -3.83
C LEU A 51 -2.27 10.10 -4.87
N VAL A 52 -2.88 11.29 -4.88
CA VAL A 52 -3.93 11.65 -5.84
C VAL A 52 -3.38 11.59 -7.26
N SER A 53 -2.22 12.23 -7.51
CA SER A 53 -1.59 12.20 -8.83
C SER A 53 -1.24 10.77 -9.26
N PHE A 54 -0.79 9.92 -8.35
CA PHE A 54 -0.53 8.51 -8.64
C PHE A 54 -1.80 7.80 -9.08
N MET A 55 -2.87 7.87 -8.29
CA MET A 55 -4.14 7.20 -8.56
C MET A 55 -4.80 7.64 -9.86
N LEU A 56 -4.70 8.92 -10.22
CA LEU A 56 -5.21 9.43 -11.50
C LEU A 56 -4.45 8.87 -12.72
N THR A 57 -3.20 8.44 -12.51
CA THR A 57 -2.32 7.91 -13.57
C THR A 57 -2.16 6.39 -13.54
N VAL A 58 -2.79 5.70 -12.59
CA VAL A 58 -2.85 4.23 -12.59
C VAL A 58 -3.96 3.82 -13.55
N ASP A 59 -3.64 2.87 -14.43
CA ASP A 59 -4.61 2.29 -15.35
C ASP A 59 -5.50 1.28 -14.62
N GLU A 60 -6.72 1.12 -15.10
CA GLU A 60 -7.62 0.04 -14.66
C GLU A 60 -6.97 -1.32 -14.90
N HIS A 61 -7.34 -2.30 -14.07
CA HIS A 61 -6.74 -3.64 -14.01
C HIS A 61 -5.23 -3.67 -13.71
N SER A 62 -4.67 -2.60 -13.14
CA SER A 62 -3.27 -2.57 -12.71
C SER A 62 -3.10 -3.18 -11.32
N ALA A 63 -2.00 -3.92 -11.14
CA ALA A 63 -1.57 -4.40 -9.83
C ALA A 63 -0.75 -3.32 -9.10
N ILE A 64 -1.29 -2.79 -8.01
CA ILE A 64 -0.56 -1.87 -7.13
C ILE A 64 0.03 -2.67 -5.97
N LYS A 65 1.32 -2.44 -5.67
CA LYS A 65 1.95 -2.94 -4.46
C LYS A 65 1.91 -1.86 -3.37
N ILE A 66 1.32 -2.18 -2.23
CA ILE A 66 1.33 -1.38 -1.01
C ILE A 66 2.48 -1.90 -0.14
N ILE A 67 3.37 -1.01 0.30
CA ILE A 67 4.55 -1.33 1.10
C ILE A 67 4.45 -0.55 2.41
N LEU A 68 4.57 -1.23 3.54
CA LEU A 68 4.59 -0.63 4.87
C LEU A 68 5.91 -0.93 5.56
N GLU A 69 6.42 0.07 6.25
CA GLU A 69 7.56 -0.05 7.17
C GLU A 69 7.13 0.54 8.51
N GLY A 70 7.33 -0.19 9.61
CA GLY A 70 6.97 0.32 10.93
C GLY A 70 6.79 -0.77 11.97
N GLN A 71 6.10 -0.43 13.05
CA GLN A 71 5.62 -1.38 14.04
C GLN A 71 4.17 -1.77 13.72
N GLU A 72 3.76 -2.99 14.09
CA GLU A 72 2.37 -3.46 13.94
C GLU A 72 1.83 -3.38 12.49
N VAL A 73 2.72 -3.54 11.51
CA VAL A 73 2.44 -3.33 10.08
C VAL A 73 1.35 -4.25 9.51
N GLN A 74 1.15 -5.44 10.08
CA GLN A 74 0.21 -6.45 9.54
C GLN A 74 -1.25 -5.98 9.56
N GLY A 75 -1.70 -5.42 10.69
CA GLY A 75 -3.06 -4.92 10.82
C GLY A 75 -3.31 -3.75 9.87
N LYS A 76 -2.35 -2.82 9.81
CA LYS A 76 -2.44 -1.66 8.92
C LYS A 76 -2.40 -2.04 7.44
N LEU A 77 -1.57 -3.01 7.04
CA LEU A 77 -1.52 -3.48 5.65
C LEU A 77 -2.86 -4.09 5.22
N THR A 78 -3.53 -4.81 6.13
CA THR A 78 -4.85 -5.41 5.88
C THR A 78 -5.90 -4.32 5.65
N GLU A 79 -6.02 -3.36 6.58
CA GLU A 79 -6.91 -2.20 6.46
C GLU A 79 -6.68 -1.42 5.14
N LEU A 80 -5.42 -1.11 4.81
CA LEU A 80 -5.09 -0.37 3.60
C LEU A 80 -5.41 -1.16 2.32
N THR A 81 -5.28 -2.48 2.35
CA THR A 81 -5.64 -3.35 1.23
C THR A 81 -7.16 -3.37 1.02
N GLU A 82 -7.94 -3.44 2.10
CA GLU A 82 -9.40 -3.42 2.06
C GLU A 82 -9.94 -2.10 1.50
N LEU A 83 -9.31 -0.96 1.82
CA LEU A 83 -9.68 0.35 1.26
C LEU A 83 -9.47 0.43 -0.27
N CYS A 84 -8.63 -0.43 -0.83
CA CYS A 84 -8.37 -0.51 -2.27
C CYS A 84 -9.18 -1.60 -2.99
N ALA A 85 -9.68 -2.61 -2.27
CA ALA A 85 -10.43 -3.71 -2.85
C ALA A 85 -11.93 -3.38 -2.90
N ALA A 86 -12.50 -3.30 -4.11
CA ALA A 86 -13.95 -3.17 -4.26
C ALA A 86 -14.71 -4.47 -3.91
N GLN A 87 -14.05 -5.63 -3.94
CA GLN A 87 -14.55 -6.93 -3.45
C GLN A 87 -13.40 -7.85 -3.03
N GLU A 88 -13.71 -8.81 -2.14
CA GLU A 88 -12.79 -9.77 -1.54
C GLU A 88 -11.94 -10.53 -2.58
N GLN A 89 -10.67 -10.13 -2.73
CA GLN A 89 -9.67 -10.97 -3.39
C GLN A 89 -8.83 -11.68 -2.32
N PRO A 90 -8.52 -12.98 -2.49
CA PRO A 90 -7.68 -13.69 -1.54
C PRO A 90 -6.30 -13.05 -1.54
N LEU A 91 -5.97 -12.40 -0.42
CA LEU A 91 -4.65 -11.87 -0.10
C LEU A 91 -3.59 -12.94 -0.41
N LYS A 92 -2.93 -12.84 -1.56
CA LYS A 92 -1.67 -13.56 -1.79
C LYS A 92 -0.62 -12.89 -0.91
N LYS A 93 -0.61 -13.27 0.37
CA LYS A 93 0.41 -12.88 1.36
C LYS A 93 1.76 -13.44 0.90
N LYS A 94 2.47 -12.69 0.05
CA LYS A 94 3.90 -12.90 -0.16
C LYS A 94 4.61 -12.23 1.00
N TYR A 95 4.78 -12.98 2.08
CA TYR A 95 5.73 -12.61 3.12
C TYR A 95 7.12 -12.58 2.48
N PHE A 96 7.70 -11.39 2.31
CA PHE A 96 9.14 -11.27 2.21
C PHE A 96 9.69 -11.45 3.63
N MET A 97 9.63 -12.69 4.13
CA MET A 97 10.48 -13.13 5.22
C MET A 97 11.83 -13.46 4.58
N ASN A 98 12.81 -12.58 4.76
CA ASN A 98 14.18 -12.78 4.34
C ASN A 98 14.66 -14.19 4.73
N PRO A 99 15.33 -14.92 3.83
CA PRO A 99 16.44 -15.75 4.22
C PRO A 99 17.72 -15.15 3.65
N THR A 100 18.57 -14.65 4.55
CA THR A 100 20.06 -14.61 4.50
C THR A 100 20.78 -13.27 4.61
N GLU A 101 20.16 -12.08 4.56
CA GLU A 101 20.90 -10.85 4.95
C GLU A 101 20.06 -9.92 5.82
N THR A 102 20.45 -9.85 7.09
CA THR A 102 20.11 -8.74 7.98
C THR A 102 20.83 -7.51 7.46
N ILE A 103 20.13 -6.58 6.81
CA ILE A 103 20.66 -5.21 6.69
C ILE A 103 20.50 -4.58 8.07
N GLN A 104 21.58 -4.62 8.85
CA GLN A 104 21.76 -3.71 9.98
C GLN A 104 22.10 -2.33 9.40
N VAL A 105 21.43 -1.29 9.89
CA VAL A 105 21.82 0.10 9.70
C VAL A 105 22.55 0.55 10.96
#